data_AF-A0A7Y4TNS8-F1
#
_entry.id   AF-A0A7Y4TNS8-F1
#
_cell.length_a   1.000
_cell.length_b   1.000
_cell.length_c   1.000
_cell.angle_alpha   90.00
_cell.angle_beta   90.00
_cell.angle_gamma   90.00
#
_symmetry.space_group_name_H-M   'P 1'
#
loop_
_entity.id
_entity.type
_entity.pdbx_description
1 polymer ?
#
loop_
_entity_poly.entity_id
_entity_poly.type
_entity_poly.pdbx_seq_one_letter_code
_entity_poly.pdbx_strand_id
1 'polypeptide(L)'
;MHPSSKIALFVTILFLSQTCPILACINAPESPVKVGQPIYTEKLGPGEYIQKLLAGHLAAQDWEFALANAKNPNLRESNSVDENSVAVALIHLGRTHEALKILEKLERRSPGSYYVAANLGTAYELLGDNEKAYKWIAEGMKRNPDSHFGTEWLHLKILKAKQAIKKEPQWIDKNSVLGIDWEMISGDLSKVRVSDNRKTVHNADAVRKAIEYQLHERTEFVKPPDPTVASLLYDLSHLVRHSRSEEHGNLVLNAAHTYGHLNTLTSSPVIAAPETETIATETSYWVPAIIVTSILAAFLFGGLWLRSRTTS
;
A
#
# COMPACT_ATOMS: atom_id res chain seq x y z
N MET A 1 94.11 -6.52 5.34
CA MET A 1 94.31 -7.96 5.63
C MET A 1 93.32 -8.36 6.72
N HIS A 2 92.30 -9.16 6.36
CA HIS A 2 91.20 -9.71 7.20
C HIS A 2 90.36 -8.70 8.02
N PRO A 3 89.04 -8.92 8.30
CA PRO A 3 88.32 -10.18 8.56
C PRO A 3 87.18 -10.46 7.53
N SER A 4 86.87 -11.68 7.12
CA SER A 4 86.11 -12.75 7.80
C SER A 4 84.66 -12.40 8.20
N SER A 5 83.79 -13.34 7.82
CA SER A 5 82.55 -13.79 8.48
C SER A 5 81.21 -13.07 8.24
N LYS A 6 80.32 -13.84 7.59
CA LYS A 6 78.95 -14.16 8.00
C LYS A 6 77.90 -13.04 7.88
N ILE A 7 77.21 -13.01 6.74
CA ILE A 7 75.86 -12.43 6.59
C ILE A 7 74.91 -13.63 6.45
N ALA A 8 74.35 -14.09 7.57
CA ALA A 8 73.02 -13.75 8.07
C ALA A 8 71.92 -14.56 7.35
N LEU A 9 71.50 -15.63 8.03
CA LEU A 9 70.36 -16.48 7.74
C LEU A 9 69.09 -15.63 7.73
N PHE A 10 68.45 -15.48 6.57
CA PHE A 10 67.14 -14.85 6.45
C PHE A 10 66.08 -15.80 7.04
N VAL A 11 65.63 -15.52 8.26
CA VAL A 11 64.42 -16.12 8.82
C VAL A 11 63.24 -15.35 8.23
N THR A 12 62.62 -15.90 7.19
CA THR A 12 61.36 -15.39 6.65
C THR A 12 60.25 -15.70 7.64
N ILE A 13 59.90 -14.74 8.48
CA ILE A 13 58.70 -14.81 9.32
C ILE A 13 57.50 -14.60 8.41
N LEU A 14 56.78 -15.67 8.08
CA LEU A 14 55.45 -15.63 7.49
C LEU A 14 54.48 -15.02 8.53
N PHE A 15 54.18 -13.73 8.41
CA PHE A 15 52.99 -13.15 9.03
C PHE A 15 51.78 -13.47 8.16
N LEU A 16 51.14 -14.60 8.46
CA LEU A 16 49.76 -14.88 8.11
C LEU A 16 48.85 -13.94 8.90
N SER A 17 48.59 -12.74 8.39
CA SER A 17 47.48 -11.91 8.90
C SER A 17 46.16 -12.39 8.27
N GLN A 18 45.68 -13.55 8.70
CA GLN A 18 44.25 -13.83 8.68
C GLN A 18 43.64 -13.13 9.89
N THR A 19 42.95 -12.01 9.67
CA THR A 19 41.77 -11.62 10.46
C THR A 19 40.92 -10.66 9.64
N CYS A 20 40.01 -11.24 8.86
CA CYS A 20 38.68 -10.64 8.74
C CYS A 20 37.63 -11.75 8.70
N PRO A 21 37.32 -12.42 9.82
CA PRO A 21 35.94 -12.69 10.12
C PRO A 21 35.39 -11.37 10.69
N ILE A 22 34.41 -10.74 10.06
CA ILE A 22 33.00 -10.95 10.40
C ILE A 22 32.18 -10.36 9.23
N LEU A 23 31.78 -11.22 8.29
CA LEU A 23 30.42 -11.16 7.74
C LEU A 23 29.56 -11.97 8.71
N ALA A 24 29.12 -11.32 9.78
CA ALA A 24 28.06 -11.77 10.67
C ALA A 24 27.22 -10.51 10.91
N CYS A 25 25.89 -10.48 10.83
CA CYS A 25 24.85 -11.50 10.80
C CYS A 25 23.75 -10.93 9.87
N ILE A 26 23.27 -11.73 8.91
CA ILE A 26 21.91 -12.28 8.92
C ILE A 26 20.83 -11.20 8.93
N ASN A 27 20.00 -11.21 7.89
CA ASN A 27 18.67 -10.61 7.83
C ASN A 27 18.05 -10.46 9.22
N ALA A 28 18.14 -9.27 9.82
CA ALA A 28 17.07 -8.88 10.72
C ALA A 28 15.83 -8.87 9.83
N PRO A 29 14.71 -9.49 10.24
CA PRO A 29 13.49 -9.39 9.47
C PRO A 29 13.11 -7.90 9.45
N GLU A 30 13.55 -7.22 8.39
CA GLU A 30 12.74 -6.23 7.71
C GLU A 30 11.32 -6.76 7.82
N SER A 31 10.44 -6.02 8.51
CA SER A 31 9.02 -6.31 8.41
C SER A 31 8.73 -6.59 6.93
N PRO A 32 8.22 -7.77 6.55
CA PRO A 32 7.94 -8.06 5.14
C PRO A 32 6.95 -7.04 4.57
N VAL A 33 6.24 -6.36 5.48
CA VAL A 33 5.34 -5.27 5.22
C VAL A 33 6.09 -3.95 5.25
N LYS A 34 6.34 -3.39 4.06
CA LYS A 34 6.84 -2.04 3.86
C LYS A 34 5.66 -1.12 3.55
N VAL A 35 5.41 -0.14 4.41
CA VAL A 35 4.35 0.88 4.26
C VAL A 35 4.93 2.15 3.67
N GLY A 36 4.10 2.96 3.01
CA GLY A 36 4.51 4.24 2.43
C GLY A 36 5.56 4.09 1.33
N GLN A 37 5.54 2.97 0.61
CA GLN A 37 6.44 2.71 -0.52
C GLN A 37 6.04 3.52 -1.74
N PRO A 38 6.99 3.82 -2.65
CA PRO A 38 6.64 4.46 -3.91
C PRO A 38 5.70 3.56 -4.71
N ILE A 39 4.72 4.17 -5.37
CA ILE A 39 3.88 3.49 -6.35
C ILE A 39 4.43 3.72 -7.75
N TYR A 40 4.42 2.67 -8.55
CA TYR A 40 4.86 2.73 -9.94
C TYR A 40 3.69 2.36 -10.83
N THR A 41 3.14 3.37 -11.51
CA THR A 41 1.91 3.25 -12.32
C THR A 41 2.15 3.49 -13.80
N GLU A 42 3.26 4.15 -14.17
CA GLU A 42 3.51 4.72 -15.49
C GLU A 42 3.38 3.72 -16.66
N LYS A 43 3.78 2.46 -16.44
CA LYS A 43 3.80 1.42 -17.49
C LYS A 43 2.70 0.38 -17.37
N LEU A 44 1.80 0.52 -16.38
CA LEU A 44 0.75 -0.47 -16.13
C LEU A 44 -0.32 -0.39 -17.21
N GLY A 45 -0.85 -1.54 -17.63
CA GLY A 45 -2.06 -1.60 -18.44
C GLY A 45 -3.30 -1.12 -17.66
N PRO A 46 -4.45 -0.85 -18.32
CA PRO A 46 -5.64 -0.31 -17.67
C PRO A 46 -6.14 -1.10 -16.46
N GLY A 47 -6.20 -2.43 -16.56
CA GLY A 47 -6.64 -3.30 -15.46
C GLY A 47 -5.65 -3.34 -14.29
N GLU A 48 -4.35 -3.50 -14.58
CA GLU A 48 -3.29 -3.48 -13.57
C GLU A 48 -3.21 -2.13 -12.85
N TYR A 49 -3.45 -1.04 -13.58
CA TYR A 49 -3.47 0.31 -13.02
C TYR A 49 -4.56 0.47 -11.97
N ILE A 50 -5.80 0.06 -12.27
CA ILE A 50 -6.89 0.08 -11.30
C ILE A 50 -6.61 -0.85 -10.12
N GLN A 51 -6.13 -2.05 -10.38
CA GLN A 51 -5.75 -2.97 -9.32
C GLN A 51 -4.68 -2.33 -8.42
N LYS A 52 -3.67 -1.66 -8.98
CA LYS A 52 -2.62 -1.01 -8.20
C LYS A 52 -3.14 0.15 -7.35
N LEU A 53 -4.14 0.89 -7.83
CA LEU A 53 -4.76 1.99 -7.10
C LEU A 53 -5.70 1.54 -5.97
N LEU A 54 -6.42 0.42 -6.18
CA LEU A 54 -7.52 -0.02 -5.31
C LEU A 54 -7.22 -1.31 -4.51
N ALA A 55 -6.08 -1.96 -4.72
CA ALA A 55 -5.74 -3.19 -4.02
C ALA A 55 -5.58 -2.93 -2.51
N GLY A 56 -6.18 -3.81 -1.69
CA GLY A 56 -5.76 -3.96 -0.31
C GLY A 56 -4.40 -4.65 -0.31
N HIS A 57 -3.37 -3.97 0.21
CA HIS A 57 -1.98 -4.38 -0.02
C HIS A 57 -1.62 -5.72 0.59
N LEU A 58 -2.30 -6.13 1.66
CA LEU A 58 -1.94 -7.30 2.44
C LEU A 58 -3.14 -7.95 3.11
N ALA A 59 -3.04 -9.27 3.35
CA ALA A 59 -4.02 -9.99 4.14
C ALA A 59 -3.85 -9.69 5.64
N ALA A 60 -4.91 -9.86 6.42
CA ALA A 60 -4.84 -9.68 7.88
C ALA A 60 -3.73 -10.55 8.51
N GLN A 61 -3.45 -11.73 7.95
CA GLN A 61 -2.38 -12.61 8.42
C GLN A 61 -0.98 -11.99 8.29
N ASP A 62 -0.72 -11.23 7.23
CA ASP A 62 0.56 -10.54 7.02
C ASP A 62 0.74 -9.43 8.07
N TRP A 63 -0.33 -8.73 8.40
CA TRP A 63 -0.34 -7.70 9.44
C TRP A 63 -0.23 -8.27 10.86
N GLU A 64 -0.82 -9.43 11.14
CA GLU A 64 -0.59 -10.13 12.41
C GLU A 64 0.86 -10.60 12.55
N PHE A 65 1.47 -11.07 11.45
CA PHE A 65 2.90 -11.40 11.43
C PHE A 65 3.78 -10.15 11.66
N ALA A 66 3.46 -9.04 10.99
CA ALA A 66 4.16 -7.76 11.19
C ALA A 66 4.02 -7.27 12.64
N LEU A 67 2.83 -7.40 13.23
CA LEU A 67 2.57 -7.05 14.63
C LEU A 67 3.42 -7.90 15.59
N ALA A 68 3.48 -9.21 15.36
CA ALA A 68 4.29 -10.13 16.18
C ALA A 68 5.78 -9.77 16.12
N ASN A 69 6.31 -9.48 14.92
CA ASN A 69 7.70 -9.06 14.75
C ASN A 69 7.98 -7.71 15.42
N ALA A 70 7.10 -6.72 15.24
CA ALA A 70 7.27 -5.38 15.83
C ALA A 70 7.28 -5.41 17.38
N LYS A 71 6.58 -6.38 17.98
CA LYS A 71 6.57 -6.62 19.43
C LYS A 71 7.76 -7.40 19.96
N ASN A 72 8.55 -8.04 19.09
CA ASN A 72 9.68 -8.86 19.53
C ASN A 72 10.94 -7.98 19.70
N PRO A 73 11.39 -7.70 20.95
CA PRO A 73 12.53 -6.83 21.18
C PRO A 73 13.84 -7.41 20.61
N ASN A 74 13.95 -8.74 20.53
CA ASN A 74 15.17 -9.43 20.08
C ASN A 74 15.44 -9.28 18.58
N LEU A 75 14.47 -8.76 17.81
CA LEU A 75 14.61 -8.56 16.36
C LEU A 75 15.20 -7.18 16.01
N ARG A 76 15.44 -6.31 17.00
CA ARG A 76 16.08 -5.00 16.80
C ARG A 76 17.44 -4.96 17.50
N GLU A 77 18.39 -4.27 16.88
CA GLU A 77 19.71 -4.02 17.49
C GLU A 77 19.63 -3.31 18.84
N SER A 78 18.62 -2.45 19.04
CA SER A 78 18.37 -1.74 20.29
C SER A 78 17.78 -2.62 21.41
N ASN A 79 17.43 -3.89 21.12
CA ASN A 79 16.68 -4.76 22.01
C ASN A 79 15.39 -4.12 22.55
N SER A 80 14.68 -3.35 21.72
CA SER A 80 13.46 -2.62 22.10
C SER A 80 12.32 -2.87 21.13
N VAL A 81 11.09 -2.79 21.62
CA VAL A 81 9.87 -2.86 20.78
C VAL A 81 9.85 -1.72 19.77
N ASP A 82 9.44 -2.00 18.53
CA ASP A 82 9.15 -0.96 17.55
C ASP A 82 7.72 -0.45 17.69
N GLU A 83 7.48 0.39 18.71
CA GLU A 83 6.14 0.86 19.04
C GLU A 83 5.45 1.59 17.87
N ASN A 84 6.19 2.25 16.97
CA ASN A 84 5.59 2.87 15.78
C ASN A 84 5.11 1.80 14.80
N SER A 85 5.94 0.78 14.51
CA SER A 85 5.54 -0.34 13.66
C SER A 85 4.41 -1.18 14.27
N VAL A 86 4.37 -1.33 15.60
CA VAL A 86 3.24 -1.92 16.32
C VAL A 86 1.97 -1.12 16.04
N ALA A 87 2.02 0.21 16.16
CA ALA A 87 0.85 1.06 15.90
C ALA A 87 0.39 0.98 14.43
N VAL A 88 1.31 0.97 13.47
CA VAL A 88 0.98 0.79 12.04
C VAL A 88 0.28 -0.55 11.82
N ALA A 89 0.85 -1.66 12.28
CA ALA A 89 0.22 -2.97 12.14
C ALA A 89 -1.18 -3.03 12.79
N LEU A 90 -1.34 -2.40 13.96
CA LEU A 90 -2.65 -2.29 14.62
C LEU A 90 -3.66 -1.48 13.80
N ILE A 91 -3.25 -0.41 13.12
CA ILE A 91 -4.13 0.38 12.22
C ILE A 91 -4.65 -0.52 11.09
N HIS A 92 -3.76 -1.27 10.43
CA HIS A 92 -4.15 -2.16 9.34
C HIS A 92 -4.98 -3.37 9.79
N LEU A 93 -4.85 -3.79 11.06
CA LEU A 93 -5.73 -4.78 11.69
C LEU A 93 -7.08 -4.21 12.18
N GLY A 94 -7.35 -2.92 11.93
CA GLY A 94 -8.57 -2.25 12.39
C GLY A 94 -8.58 -1.95 13.90
N ARG A 95 -7.47 -2.18 14.61
CA ARG A 95 -7.29 -1.93 16.05
C ARG A 95 -6.82 -0.49 16.31
N THR A 96 -7.45 0.46 15.63
CA THR A 96 -7.02 1.87 15.56
C THR A 96 -7.01 2.56 16.91
N HIS A 97 -7.93 2.24 17.83
CA HIS A 97 -7.92 2.79 19.18
C HIS A 97 -6.68 2.38 20.00
N GLU A 98 -6.17 1.16 19.81
CA GLU A 98 -4.94 0.71 20.47
C GLU A 98 -3.72 1.41 19.88
N ALA A 99 -3.67 1.50 18.54
CA ALA A 99 -2.63 2.23 17.83
C ALA A 99 -2.54 3.69 18.30
N LEU A 100 -3.68 4.38 18.41
CA LEU A 100 -3.74 5.77 18.84
C LEU A 100 -3.10 5.97 20.23
N LYS A 101 -3.40 5.09 21.20
CA LYS A 101 -2.81 5.17 22.54
C LYS A 101 -1.28 5.05 22.51
N ILE A 102 -0.76 4.16 21.67
CA ILE A 102 0.68 3.95 21.50
C ILE A 102 1.32 5.18 20.87
N LEU A 103 0.74 5.70 19.80
CA LEU A 103 1.24 6.87 19.07
C LEU A 103 1.25 8.13 19.94
N GLU A 104 0.18 8.38 20.70
CA GLU A 104 0.13 9.51 21.63
C GLU A 104 1.18 9.38 22.73
N LYS A 105 1.43 8.17 23.23
CA LYS A 105 2.49 7.92 24.22
C LYS A 105 3.88 8.09 23.60
N LEU A 106 4.09 7.68 22.35
CA LEU A 106 5.34 7.90 21.62
C LEU A 106 5.63 9.38 21.47
N GLU A 107 4.68 10.15 20.96
CA GLU A 107 4.83 11.60 20.76
C GLU A 107 5.08 12.33 22.09
N ARG A 108 4.42 11.93 23.19
CA ARG A 108 4.69 12.52 24.53
C ARG A 108 6.10 12.22 25.06
N ARG A 109 6.66 11.05 24.76
CA ARG A 109 7.99 10.63 25.26
C ARG A 109 9.12 11.17 24.38
N SER A 110 8.89 11.21 23.07
CA SER A 110 9.88 11.60 22.07
C SER A 110 9.18 12.37 20.95
N PRO A 111 8.87 13.66 21.17
CA PRO A 111 8.17 14.47 20.18
C PRO A 111 9.03 14.75 18.95
N GLY A 112 8.38 15.09 17.83
CA GLY A 112 9.05 15.59 16.63
C GLY A 112 9.25 14.56 15.51
N SER A 113 8.90 13.29 15.70
CA SER A 113 8.92 12.30 14.63
C SER A 113 7.81 12.58 13.60
N TYR A 114 8.16 12.73 12.33
CA TYR A 114 7.16 12.93 11.27
C TYR A 114 6.34 11.66 11.04
N TYR A 115 6.94 10.47 11.18
CA TYR A 115 6.21 9.19 11.06
C TYR A 115 5.12 9.08 12.11
N VAL A 116 5.43 9.42 13.37
CA VAL A 116 4.45 9.39 14.47
C VAL A 116 3.35 10.42 14.23
N ALA A 117 3.68 11.63 13.75
CA ALA A 117 2.69 12.64 13.41
C ALA A 117 1.76 12.20 12.27
N ALA A 118 2.32 11.64 11.18
CA ALA A 118 1.52 11.12 10.07
C ALA A 118 0.58 9.98 10.53
N ASN A 119 1.11 9.03 11.30
CA ASN A 119 0.34 7.91 11.84
C ASN A 119 -0.74 8.36 12.84
N LEU A 120 -0.49 9.40 13.65
CA LEU A 120 -1.51 10.04 14.48
C LEU A 120 -2.62 10.63 13.62
N GLY A 121 -2.25 11.33 12.55
CA GLY A 121 -3.19 11.89 11.58
C GLY A 121 -4.11 10.83 10.98
N THR A 122 -3.54 9.76 10.45
CA THR A 122 -4.27 8.61 9.92
C THR A 122 -5.15 7.93 10.97
N ALA A 123 -4.63 7.69 12.18
CA ALA A 123 -5.42 7.07 13.25
C ALA A 123 -6.62 7.92 13.66
N TYR A 124 -6.46 9.25 13.78
CA TYR A 124 -7.59 10.14 14.06
C TYR A 124 -8.58 10.21 12.90
N GLU A 125 -8.11 10.18 11.66
CA GLU A 125 -8.98 10.14 10.48
C GLU A 125 -9.86 8.89 10.49
N LEU A 126 -9.27 7.71 10.71
CA LEU A 126 -9.97 6.43 10.74
C LEU A 126 -10.97 6.33 11.91
N LEU A 127 -10.73 7.10 12.99
CA LEU A 127 -11.67 7.25 14.11
C LEU A 127 -12.69 8.38 13.91
N GLY A 128 -12.68 9.07 12.76
CA GLY A 128 -13.63 10.12 12.40
C GLY A 128 -13.37 11.50 13.03
N ASP A 129 -12.24 11.69 13.72
CA ASP A 129 -11.81 12.98 14.27
C ASP A 129 -10.97 13.75 13.22
N ASN A 130 -11.65 14.20 12.16
CA ASN A 130 -11.01 14.89 11.03
C ASN A 130 -10.32 16.20 11.43
N GLU A 131 -10.69 16.80 12.57
CA GLU A 131 -10.05 18.03 13.08
C GLU A 131 -8.66 17.71 13.65
N LYS A 132 -8.54 16.67 14.47
CA LYS A 132 -7.23 16.22 14.96
C LYS A 132 -6.39 15.58 13.85
N ALA A 133 -7.03 14.84 12.95
CA ALA A 133 -6.35 14.30 11.77
C ALA A 133 -5.65 15.41 10.99
N TYR A 134 -6.38 16.49 10.67
CA TYR A 134 -5.84 17.63 9.94
C TYR A 134 -4.63 18.26 10.66
N LYS A 135 -4.73 18.46 11.98
CA LYS A 135 -3.64 19.03 12.78
C LYS A 135 -2.39 18.16 12.71
N TRP A 136 -2.53 16.84 12.87
CA TRP A 136 -1.40 15.92 12.89
C TRP A 136 -0.76 15.69 11.52
N ILE A 137 -1.56 15.60 10.45
CA ILE A 137 -1.02 15.56 9.08
C ILE A 137 -0.28 16.86 8.75
N ALA A 138 -0.83 18.02 9.11
CA ALA A 138 -0.17 19.31 8.88
C ALA A 138 1.14 19.42 9.66
N GLU A 139 1.17 18.90 10.90
CA GLU A 139 2.39 18.83 11.70
C GLU A 139 3.41 17.84 11.12
N GLY A 140 2.97 16.70 10.59
CA GLY A 140 3.81 15.76 9.84
C GLY A 140 4.48 16.42 8.63
N MET A 141 3.70 17.14 7.81
CA MET A 141 4.21 17.92 6.68
C MET A 141 5.19 19.01 7.09
N LYS A 142 5.00 19.64 8.26
CA LYS A 142 5.94 20.64 8.78
C LYS A 142 7.27 20.01 9.18
N ARG A 143 7.23 18.82 9.78
CA ARG A 143 8.42 18.05 10.19
C ARG A 143 9.18 17.49 9.00
N ASN A 144 8.45 17.01 8.00
CA ASN A 144 9.01 16.51 6.75
C ASN A 144 8.10 16.85 5.55
N PRO A 145 8.41 17.90 4.78
CA PRO A 145 7.65 18.27 3.58
C PRO A 145 7.60 17.21 2.48
N ASP A 146 8.57 16.30 2.46
CA ASP A 146 8.72 15.28 1.42
C ASP A 146 8.11 13.93 1.84
N SER A 147 7.50 13.85 3.04
CA SER A 147 6.79 12.65 3.49
C SER A 147 5.74 12.21 2.47
N HIS A 148 5.60 10.90 2.28
CA HIS A 148 4.65 10.34 1.30
C HIS A 148 4.85 10.96 -0.10
N PHE A 149 6.11 11.11 -0.49
CA PHE A 149 6.55 11.66 -1.77
C PHE A 149 6.00 13.07 -2.05
N GLY A 150 5.84 13.87 -0.99
CA GLY A 150 5.36 15.24 -1.08
C GLY A 150 3.87 15.36 -1.40
N THR A 151 3.08 14.31 -1.19
CA THR A 151 1.65 14.28 -1.56
C THR A 151 0.68 14.60 -0.40
N GLU A 152 1.18 14.78 0.82
CA GLU A 152 0.34 15.04 2.01
C GLU A 152 -0.52 16.31 1.93
N TRP A 153 -0.20 17.25 1.04
CA TRP A 153 -1.07 18.39 0.79
C TRP A 153 -2.47 17.96 0.30
N LEU A 154 -2.53 16.84 -0.44
CA LEU A 154 -3.79 16.29 -0.91
C LEU A 154 -4.54 15.62 0.24
N HIS A 155 -3.85 14.94 1.16
CA HIS A 155 -4.45 14.43 2.39
C HIS A 155 -5.15 15.54 3.18
N LEU A 156 -4.50 16.70 3.34
CA LEU A 156 -5.13 17.87 3.97
C LEU A 156 -6.37 18.39 3.23
N LYS A 157 -6.40 18.33 1.89
CA LYS A 157 -7.61 18.69 1.11
C LYS A 157 -8.73 17.69 1.32
N ILE A 158 -8.42 16.39 1.35
CA ILE A 158 -9.39 15.33 1.63
C ILE A 158 -10.02 15.55 3.02
N LEU A 159 -9.20 15.82 4.04
CA LEU A 159 -9.68 16.08 5.40
C LEU A 159 -10.57 17.32 5.47
N LYS A 160 -10.24 18.40 4.73
CA LYS A 160 -11.11 19.58 4.61
C LYS A 160 -12.43 19.26 3.92
N ALA A 161 -12.42 18.48 2.85
CA ALA A 161 -13.64 18.02 2.19
C ALA A 161 -14.50 17.19 3.14
N LYS A 162 -13.91 16.25 3.89
CA LYS A 162 -14.62 15.48 4.93
C LYS A 162 -15.22 16.38 6.02
N GLN A 163 -14.51 17.40 6.47
CA GLN A 163 -15.02 18.39 7.43
C GLN A 163 -16.20 19.19 6.85
N ALA A 164 -16.13 19.59 5.57
CA ALA A 164 -17.20 20.29 4.88
C ALA A 164 -18.44 19.41 4.73
N ILE A 165 -18.27 18.17 4.24
CA ILE A 165 -19.35 17.17 4.10
C ILE A 165 -20.01 16.87 5.45
N LYS A 166 -19.22 16.78 6.54
CA LYS A 166 -19.77 16.57 7.88
C LYS A 166 -20.66 17.74 8.34
N LYS A 167 -20.35 18.97 7.92
CA LYS A 167 -21.13 20.18 8.24
C LYS A 167 -22.33 20.34 7.31
N GLU A 168 -22.15 20.03 6.03
CA GLU A 168 -23.13 20.15 4.96
C GLU A 168 -23.00 18.92 4.04
N PRO A 169 -23.81 17.86 4.22
CA PRO A 169 -23.68 16.63 3.44
C PRO A 169 -23.76 16.81 1.92
N GLN A 170 -24.51 17.82 1.46
CA GLN A 170 -24.65 18.18 0.03
C GLN A 170 -23.49 19.02 -0.51
N TRP A 171 -22.47 19.33 0.30
CA TRP A 171 -21.32 20.11 -0.14
C TRP A 171 -20.65 19.48 -1.37
N ILE A 172 -20.55 18.15 -1.41
CA ILE A 172 -19.91 17.42 -2.51
C ILE A 172 -20.72 17.45 -3.82
N ASP A 173 -22.00 17.81 -3.79
CA ASP A 173 -22.83 17.90 -4.99
C ASP A 173 -22.43 19.09 -5.88
N LYS A 174 -21.79 20.10 -5.28
CA LYS A 174 -21.41 21.37 -5.92
C LYS A 174 -19.91 21.68 -5.84
N ASN A 175 -19.15 20.85 -5.11
CA ASN A 175 -17.73 21.05 -4.86
C ASN A 175 -16.99 19.72 -5.06
N SER A 176 -15.71 19.80 -5.41
CA SER A 176 -14.81 18.64 -5.43
C SER A 176 -13.68 18.81 -4.41
N VAL A 177 -13.00 17.71 -4.08
CA VAL A 177 -11.84 17.74 -3.16
C VAL A 177 -10.74 18.67 -3.68
N LEU A 178 -10.51 18.68 -4.99
CA LEU A 178 -9.45 19.47 -5.63
C LEU A 178 -9.92 20.85 -6.11
N GLY A 179 -11.22 21.04 -6.31
CA GLY A 179 -11.80 22.26 -6.88
C GLY A 179 -11.50 22.44 -8.37
N ILE A 180 -11.24 21.35 -9.11
CA ILE A 180 -11.03 21.40 -10.55
C ILE A 180 -12.39 21.51 -11.23
N ASP A 181 -12.56 22.52 -12.07
CA ASP A 181 -13.72 22.72 -12.93
C ASP A 181 -13.37 22.26 -14.35
N TRP A 182 -13.77 21.03 -14.67
CA TRP A 182 -13.45 20.39 -15.96
C TRP A 182 -14.15 21.06 -17.14
N GLU A 183 -15.31 21.69 -16.94
CA GLU A 183 -16.02 22.44 -17.97
C GLU A 183 -15.30 23.75 -18.29
N MET A 184 -14.93 24.51 -17.25
CA MET A 184 -14.21 25.78 -17.37
C MET A 184 -12.86 25.61 -18.06
N ILE A 185 -12.12 24.54 -17.76
CA ILE A 185 -10.84 24.28 -18.44
C ILE A 185 -11.01 23.59 -19.79
N SER A 186 -12.22 23.12 -20.13
CA SER A 186 -12.55 22.42 -21.38
C SER A 186 -11.60 21.25 -21.68
N GLY A 187 -11.24 20.48 -20.64
CA GLY A 187 -10.30 19.37 -20.73
C GLY A 187 -8.82 19.73 -20.96
N ASP A 188 -8.47 21.01 -21.07
CA ASP A 188 -7.09 21.45 -21.28
C ASP A 188 -6.25 21.26 -20.01
N LEU A 189 -5.46 20.18 -19.99
CA LEU A 189 -4.60 19.82 -18.86
C LEU A 189 -3.57 20.90 -18.49
N SER A 190 -3.18 21.77 -19.42
CA SER A 190 -2.24 22.86 -19.12
C SER A 190 -2.82 23.91 -18.16
N LYS A 191 -4.16 23.96 -18.05
CA LYS A 191 -4.90 24.86 -17.16
C LYS A 191 -5.18 24.27 -15.78
N VAL A 192 -4.88 22.99 -15.55
CA VAL A 192 -5.01 22.37 -14.22
C VAL A 192 -4.02 23.02 -13.27
N ARG A 193 -4.54 23.72 -12.26
CA ARG A 193 -3.76 24.42 -11.23
C ARG A 193 -4.41 24.21 -9.86
N VAL A 194 -3.79 23.38 -9.03
CA VAL A 194 -4.28 23.11 -7.68
C VAL A 194 -3.33 23.70 -6.65
N SER A 195 -3.80 24.65 -5.84
CA SER A 195 -3.00 25.22 -4.76
C SER A 195 -3.05 24.36 -3.50
N ASP A 196 -1.89 24.09 -2.90
CA ASP A 196 -1.78 23.50 -1.55
C ASP A 196 -2.02 24.53 -0.43
N ASN A 197 -1.98 24.06 0.83
CA ASN A 197 -2.11 24.88 2.03
C ASN A 197 -0.95 25.87 2.25
N ARG A 198 0.17 25.72 1.53
CA ARG A 198 1.33 26.61 1.54
C ARG A 198 1.37 27.55 0.32
N LYS A 199 0.31 27.58 -0.49
CA LYS A 199 0.18 28.37 -1.74
C LYS A 199 1.07 27.89 -2.89
N THR A 200 1.65 26.69 -2.79
CA THR A 200 2.32 26.03 -3.92
C THR A 200 1.28 25.58 -4.92
N VAL A 201 1.49 25.84 -6.21
CA VAL A 201 0.58 25.43 -7.29
C VAL A 201 1.11 24.18 -7.97
N HIS A 202 0.26 23.15 -8.02
CA HIS A 202 0.52 21.87 -8.66
C HIS A 202 -0.14 21.81 -10.04
N ASN A 203 0.58 21.31 -11.04
CA ASN A 203 0.09 21.08 -12.40
C ASN A 203 -0.61 19.72 -12.54
N ALA A 204 -1.15 19.40 -13.72
CA ALA A 204 -1.85 18.14 -13.98
C ALA A 204 -1.06 16.88 -13.59
N ASP A 205 0.24 16.81 -13.91
CA ASP A 205 1.06 15.62 -13.61
C ASP A 205 1.33 15.47 -12.10
N ALA A 206 1.65 16.56 -11.40
CA ALA A 206 1.82 16.55 -9.95
C ALA A 206 0.51 16.20 -9.23
N VAL A 207 -0.62 16.72 -9.71
CA VAL A 207 -1.95 16.38 -9.20
C VAL A 207 -2.25 14.90 -9.44
N ARG A 208 -2.04 14.37 -10.66
CA ARG A 208 -2.23 12.95 -10.98
C ARG A 208 -1.44 12.07 -10.02
N LYS A 209 -0.13 12.28 -9.90
CA LYS A 209 0.75 11.49 -9.02
C LYS A 209 0.31 11.55 -7.55
N ALA A 210 -0.12 12.72 -7.09
CA ALA A 210 -0.65 12.86 -5.74
C ALA A 210 -1.94 12.06 -5.54
N ILE A 211 -2.88 12.11 -6.50
CA ILE A 211 -4.12 11.33 -6.42
C ILE A 211 -3.80 9.84 -6.44
N GLU A 212 -2.95 9.37 -7.35
CA GLU A 212 -2.58 7.96 -7.44
C GLU A 212 -2.00 7.45 -6.11
N TYR A 213 -1.08 8.21 -5.51
CA TYR A 213 -0.45 7.84 -4.25
C TYR A 213 -1.46 7.81 -3.10
N GLN A 214 -2.28 8.85 -2.98
CA GLN A 214 -3.24 8.97 -1.89
C GLN A 214 -4.38 7.96 -2.01
N LEU A 215 -4.81 7.61 -3.23
CA LEU A 215 -5.79 6.53 -3.45
C LEU A 215 -5.20 5.16 -3.06
N HIS A 216 -3.96 4.89 -3.46
CA HIS A 216 -3.25 3.66 -3.10
C HIS A 216 -3.23 3.46 -1.58
N GLU A 217 -2.74 4.44 -0.83
CA GLU A 217 -2.67 4.33 0.64
C GLU A 217 -4.07 4.21 1.29
N ARG A 218 -5.06 4.93 0.75
CA ARG A 218 -6.34 5.13 1.42
C ARG A 218 -7.35 4.01 1.20
N THR A 219 -7.42 3.47 0.00
CA THR A 219 -8.42 2.45 -0.37
C THR A 219 -8.16 1.10 0.29
N GLU A 220 -6.99 0.94 0.93
CA GLU A 220 -6.76 -0.15 1.86
C GLU A 220 -7.74 -0.11 3.04
N PHE A 221 -7.98 1.08 3.60
CA PHE A 221 -8.84 1.29 4.77
C PHE A 221 -10.27 1.70 4.43
N VAL A 222 -10.44 2.50 3.37
CA VAL A 222 -11.72 3.11 2.99
C VAL A 222 -12.35 2.29 1.88
N LYS A 223 -13.50 1.67 2.17
CA LYS A 223 -14.30 0.93 1.18
C LYS A 223 -15.48 1.77 0.72
N PRO A 224 -16.05 1.49 -0.48
CA PRO A 224 -17.28 2.12 -0.91
C PRO A 224 -18.43 1.96 0.11
N PRO A 225 -19.30 2.97 0.26
CA PRO A 225 -19.23 4.29 -0.36
C PRO A 225 -18.30 5.27 0.39
N ASP A 226 -17.56 6.11 -0.35
CA ASP A 226 -16.85 7.28 0.19
C ASP A 226 -16.85 8.42 -0.85
N PRO A 227 -17.52 9.56 -0.58
CA PRO A 227 -17.65 10.66 -1.53
C PRO A 227 -16.33 11.37 -1.84
N THR A 228 -15.36 11.35 -0.91
CA THR A 228 -14.04 11.95 -1.16
C THR A 228 -13.21 11.08 -2.08
N VAL A 229 -13.25 9.76 -1.93
CA VAL A 229 -12.61 8.82 -2.87
C VAL A 229 -13.27 8.89 -4.24
N ALA A 230 -14.61 8.95 -4.31
CA ALA A 230 -15.33 9.14 -5.56
C ALA A 230 -14.90 10.42 -6.29
N SER A 231 -14.81 11.55 -5.58
CA SER A 231 -14.33 12.81 -6.15
C SER A 231 -12.89 12.73 -6.69
N LEU A 232 -11.98 12.04 -5.99
CA LEU A 232 -10.60 11.88 -6.45
C LEU A 232 -10.49 10.97 -7.67
N LEU A 233 -11.22 9.86 -7.69
CA LEU A 233 -11.28 8.96 -8.84
C LEU A 233 -11.88 9.69 -10.05
N TYR A 234 -12.89 10.53 -9.85
CA TYR A 234 -13.44 11.35 -10.92
C TYR A 234 -12.39 12.28 -11.55
N ASP A 235 -11.67 13.06 -10.73
CA ASP A 235 -10.59 13.94 -11.20
C ASP A 235 -9.46 13.14 -11.87
N LEU A 236 -9.10 11.98 -11.31
CA LEU A 236 -8.10 11.10 -11.90
C LEU A 236 -8.53 10.57 -13.25
N SER A 237 -9.81 10.24 -13.44
CA SER A 237 -10.33 9.71 -14.70
C SER A 237 -10.04 10.67 -15.86
N HIS A 238 -10.32 11.97 -15.67
CA HIS A 238 -10.03 13.01 -16.65
C HIS A 238 -8.54 13.17 -16.92
N LEU A 239 -7.72 13.14 -15.87
CA LEU A 239 -6.26 13.24 -15.99
C LEU A 239 -5.69 12.08 -16.83
N VAL A 240 -6.14 10.86 -16.61
CA VAL A 240 -5.57 9.67 -17.28
C VAL A 240 -6.15 9.37 -18.66
N ARG A 241 -7.36 9.86 -19.00
CA ARG A 241 -7.88 9.83 -20.39
C ARG A 241 -6.88 10.47 -21.35
N HIS A 242 -6.40 11.65 -20.96
CA HIS A 242 -5.51 12.46 -21.78
C HIS A 242 -4.05 12.02 -21.68
N SER A 243 -3.57 11.70 -20.48
CA SER A 243 -2.15 11.38 -20.26
C SER A 243 -1.78 9.91 -20.48
N ARG A 244 -2.77 8.99 -20.50
CA ARG A 244 -2.53 7.54 -20.67
C ARG A 244 -3.36 6.95 -21.81
N SER A 245 -4.66 6.71 -21.58
CA SER A 245 -5.60 6.28 -22.62
C SER A 245 -7.05 6.44 -22.18
N GLU A 246 -7.96 6.46 -23.15
CA GLU A 246 -9.41 6.50 -22.91
C GLU A 246 -9.89 5.34 -22.01
N GLU A 247 -9.32 4.15 -22.19
CA GLU A 247 -9.66 2.97 -21.39
C GLU A 247 -9.26 3.11 -19.91
N HIS A 248 -8.07 3.65 -19.61
CA HIS A 248 -7.69 3.97 -18.23
C HIS A 248 -8.72 4.91 -17.59
N GLY A 249 -9.10 5.95 -18.33
CA GLY A 249 -10.11 6.91 -17.91
C GLY A 249 -11.45 6.27 -17.58
N ASN A 250 -11.94 5.42 -18.47
CA ASN A 250 -13.22 4.71 -18.29
C ASN A 250 -13.21 3.81 -17.06
N LEU A 251 -12.15 3.03 -16.85
CA LEU A 251 -12.08 2.14 -15.69
C LEU A 251 -11.98 2.92 -14.37
N VAL A 252 -11.22 4.03 -14.34
CA VAL A 252 -11.15 4.91 -13.15
C VAL A 252 -12.51 5.56 -12.88
N LEU A 253 -13.23 6.00 -13.92
CA LEU A 253 -14.57 6.57 -13.79
C LEU A 253 -15.57 5.53 -13.25
N ASN A 254 -15.50 4.28 -13.70
CA ASN A 254 -16.33 3.19 -13.17
C ASN A 254 -16.05 2.95 -11.68
N ALA A 255 -14.77 3.00 -11.27
CA ALA A 255 -14.42 2.96 -9.85
C ALA A 255 -15.00 4.16 -9.08
N ALA A 256 -14.97 5.37 -9.65
CA ALA A 256 -15.55 6.55 -9.05
C ALA A 256 -17.05 6.38 -8.77
N HIS A 257 -17.81 5.86 -9.74
CA HIS A 257 -19.23 5.53 -9.58
C HIS A 257 -19.47 4.48 -8.49
N THR A 258 -18.57 3.49 -8.36
CA THR A 258 -18.66 2.48 -7.29
C THR A 258 -18.53 3.12 -5.91
N TYR A 259 -17.65 4.11 -5.75
CA TYR A 259 -17.45 4.80 -4.47
C TYR A 259 -18.55 5.81 -4.12
N GLY A 260 -19.34 6.32 -5.07
CA GLY A 260 -20.47 7.19 -4.74
C GLY A 260 -21.02 8.02 -5.88
N HIS A 261 -22.24 8.55 -5.67
CA HIS A 261 -23.05 9.20 -6.69
C HIS A 261 -22.45 10.52 -7.19
N LEU A 262 -21.76 10.45 -8.33
CA LEU A 262 -21.39 11.57 -9.21
C LEU A 262 -22.60 12.16 -9.96
N ASN A 263 -23.82 12.11 -9.42
CA ASN A 263 -25.05 12.46 -10.16
C ASN A 263 -25.07 13.92 -10.67
N THR A 264 -24.19 14.78 -10.15
CA THR A 264 -24.00 16.16 -10.62
C THR A 264 -22.69 16.39 -11.39
N LEU A 265 -21.80 15.40 -11.52
CA LEU A 265 -20.47 15.55 -12.11
C LEU A 265 -20.31 14.97 -13.52
N THR A 266 -21.30 14.27 -14.09
CA THR A 266 -21.25 13.83 -15.50
C THR A 266 -22.60 13.70 -16.19
N SER A 267 -22.77 14.40 -17.31
CA SER A 267 -23.69 14.03 -18.40
C SER A 267 -22.96 13.21 -19.47
N SER A 268 -22.53 11.99 -19.15
CA SER A 268 -22.06 11.03 -20.17
C SER A 268 -22.46 9.61 -19.79
N PRO A 269 -22.88 8.78 -20.77
CA PRO A 269 -23.49 7.50 -20.49
C PRO A 269 -22.48 6.52 -19.89
N VAL A 270 -22.89 5.90 -18.78
CA VAL A 270 -22.21 4.79 -18.15
C VAL A 270 -22.05 3.66 -19.19
N ILE A 271 -20.81 3.36 -19.57
CA ILE A 271 -20.53 2.07 -20.22
C ILE A 271 -20.54 1.05 -19.10
N ALA A 272 -21.52 0.15 -19.12
CA ALA A 272 -21.67 -0.92 -18.16
C ALA A 272 -20.31 -1.62 -17.95
N ALA A 273 -19.96 -1.87 -16.69
CA ALA A 273 -18.83 -2.72 -16.37
C ALA A 273 -18.94 -4.02 -17.18
N PRO A 274 -17.86 -4.53 -17.79
CA PRO A 274 -17.91 -5.87 -18.37
C PRO A 274 -18.36 -6.80 -17.26
N GLU A 275 -19.43 -7.55 -17.51
CA GLU A 275 -19.84 -8.64 -16.64
C GLU A 275 -18.57 -9.42 -16.34
N THR A 276 -18.25 -9.56 -15.05
CA THR A 276 -17.27 -10.56 -14.65
C THR A 276 -17.86 -11.88 -15.10
N GLU A 277 -17.45 -12.36 -16.27
CA GLU A 277 -17.50 -13.77 -16.58
C GLU A 277 -16.76 -14.43 -15.43
N THR A 278 -17.53 -14.95 -14.48
CA THR A 278 -17.08 -16.02 -13.63
C THR A 278 -16.62 -17.09 -14.59
N ILE A 279 -15.32 -17.11 -14.88
CA ILE A 279 -14.65 -18.30 -15.38
C ILE A 279 -14.87 -19.29 -14.24
N ALA A 280 -15.96 -20.05 -14.36
CA ALA A 280 -16.17 -21.24 -13.58
C ALA A 280 -14.91 -22.07 -13.83
N THR A 281 -14.04 -22.13 -12.82
CA THR A 281 -12.89 -23.00 -12.87
C THR A 281 -13.43 -24.39 -13.18
N GLU A 282 -13.08 -24.90 -14.35
CA GLU A 282 -13.49 -26.18 -14.89
C GLU A 282 -12.82 -27.35 -14.13
N THR A 283 -12.72 -27.23 -12.80
CA THR A 283 -12.07 -28.19 -11.89
C THR A 283 -13.10 -29.09 -11.18
N SER A 284 -14.39 -28.98 -11.49
CA SER A 284 -15.46 -29.74 -10.80
C SER A 284 -15.90 -31.05 -11.49
N TYR A 285 -15.38 -31.42 -12.66
CA TYR A 285 -15.84 -32.64 -13.37
C TYR A 285 -14.88 -33.84 -13.31
N TRP A 286 -13.71 -33.70 -12.68
CA TRP A 286 -12.71 -34.79 -12.63
C TRP A 286 -12.55 -35.47 -11.26
N VAL A 287 -13.16 -34.94 -10.18
CA VAL A 287 -13.10 -35.58 -8.85
C VAL A 287 -13.88 -36.90 -8.76
N PRO A 288 -14.99 -37.14 -9.49
CA PRO A 288 -15.62 -38.47 -9.50
C PRO A 288 -14.86 -39.50 -10.36
N ALA A 289 -14.07 -39.07 -11.35
CA ALA A 289 -13.39 -39.99 -12.28
C ALA A 289 -12.10 -40.61 -11.70
N ILE A 290 -11.41 -39.91 -10.80
CA ILE A 290 -10.20 -40.41 -10.13
C ILE A 290 -10.55 -41.42 -9.01
N ILE A 291 -11.72 -41.28 -8.38
CA ILE A 291 -12.19 -42.23 -7.36
C ILE A 291 -12.64 -43.56 -8.00
N VAL A 292 -13.26 -43.53 -9.18
CA VAL A 292 -13.74 -44.74 -9.87
C VAL A 292 -12.59 -45.58 -10.47
N THR A 293 -11.51 -44.94 -10.95
CA THR A 293 -10.34 -45.67 -11.50
C THR A 293 -9.49 -46.35 -10.42
N SER A 294 -9.45 -45.79 -9.21
CA SER A 294 -8.71 -46.36 -8.07
C SER A 294 -9.37 -47.62 -7.49
N ILE A 295 -10.71 -47.73 -7.55
CA ILE A 295 -11.46 -48.91 -7.07
C ILE A 295 -11.35 -50.09 -8.05
N LEU A 296 -11.24 -49.83 -9.36
CA LEU A 296 -11.06 -50.88 -10.38
C LEU A 296 -9.65 -51.49 -10.38
N ALA A 297 -8.61 -50.73 -10.03
CA ALA A 297 -7.24 -51.24 -9.90
C ALA A 297 -7.04 -52.17 -8.69
N ALA A 298 -7.75 -51.92 -7.58
CA ALA A 298 -7.69 -52.76 -6.38
C ALA A 298 -8.31 -54.15 -6.58
N PHE A 299 -9.33 -54.28 -7.44
CA PHE A 299 -9.94 -55.58 -7.76
C PHE A 299 -9.14 -56.42 -8.77
N LEU A 300 -8.39 -55.78 -9.68
CA LEU A 300 -7.56 -56.50 -10.66
C LEU A 300 -6.23 -57.01 -10.06
N PHE A 301 -5.66 -56.34 -9.05
CA PHE A 301 -4.45 -56.83 -8.36
C PHE A 301 -4.74 -57.69 -7.12
N GLY A 302 -5.89 -57.53 -6.46
CA GLY A 302 -6.30 -58.40 -5.34
C GLY A 302 -6.67 -59.83 -5.75
N GLY A 303 -7.20 -60.02 -6.96
CA GLY A 303 -7.59 -61.34 -7.48
C GLY A 303 -6.42 -62.21 -7.96
N LEU A 304 -5.29 -61.61 -8.33
CA LEU A 304 -4.10 -62.34 -8.79
C LEU A 304 -3.18 -62.79 -7.64
N TRP A 305 -3.27 -62.16 -6.45
CA TRP A 305 -2.49 -62.55 -5.27
C TRP A 305 -3.08 -63.75 -4.51
N LEU A 306 -4.39 -64.03 -4.66
CA LEU A 306 -5.07 -65.16 -4.02
C LEU A 306 -5.02 -66.47 -4.83
N ARG A 307 -4.50 -66.46 -6.06
CA ARG A 307 -4.42 -67.66 -6.93
C ARG A 307 -3.06 -68.35 -6.98
N SER A 308 -2.02 -67.80 -6.33
CA SER A 308 -0.67 -68.39 -6.30
C SER A 308 -0.31 -69.10 -4.99
N ARG A 309 -1.30 -69.43 -4.13
CA ARG A 309 -1.08 -70.17 -2.87
C ARG A 309 -1.79 -71.52 -2.77
N THR A 310 -2.31 -72.05 -3.87
CA THR A 310 -2.95 -73.38 -3.87
C THR A 310 -2.55 -74.20 -5.10
N THR A 311 -1.27 -74.55 -5.21
CA THR A 311 -0.81 -75.76 -5.91
C THR A 311 0.56 -76.14 -5.34
N SER A 312 0.55 -77.13 -4.43
CA SER A 312 1.64 -78.10 -4.26
C SER A 312 1.70 -79.02 -5.47
#